data_AF-A0A523CZX6-F1
#
_entry.id   AF-A0A523CZX6-F1
#
_cell.length_a   1.000
_cell.length_b   1.000
_cell.length_c   1.000
_cell.angle_alpha   90.00
_cell.angle_beta   90.00
_cell.angle_gamma   90.00
#
_symmetry.space_group_name_H-M   'P 1'
#
loop_
_entity.id
_entity.type
_entity.pdbx_description
1 polymer ?
#
loop_
_entity_poly.entity_id
_entity_poly.type
_entity_poly.pdbx_seq_one_letter_code
_entity_poly.pdbx_strand_id
1 'polypeptide(L)'
;MADYFWTTLFALIALFWVVQGTRAVRGMAKLPTLDDVPLLEDGRYPRVSILVAARNEATKLPAALNSLLVQDYPNYEVIVVNDRSQD
;
A
#
# COMPACT_ATOMS: atom_id res chain seq x y z
N MET A 1 -10.96 -41.98 -22.08
CA MET A 1 -10.72 -40.64 -22.68
C MET A 1 -10.99 -39.52 -21.68
N ALA A 2 -12.06 -39.61 -20.87
CA ALA A 2 -12.37 -38.66 -19.80
C ALA A 2 -11.33 -38.61 -18.66
N ASP A 3 -10.66 -39.72 -18.35
CA ASP A 3 -9.74 -39.80 -17.21
C ASP A 3 -8.45 -38.97 -17.41
N TYR A 4 -7.95 -38.87 -18.64
CA TYR A 4 -6.79 -38.05 -18.98
C TYR A 4 -7.13 -36.55 -19.12
N PHE A 5 -8.39 -36.23 -19.41
CA PHE A 5 -8.83 -34.84 -19.55
C PHE A 5 -8.70 -34.07 -18.22
N TRP A 6 -9.20 -34.65 -17.13
CA TRP A 6 -9.15 -34.00 -15.82
C TRP A 6 -7.73 -33.89 -15.27
N THR A 7 -6.93 -34.96 -15.42
CA THR A 7 -5.54 -34.96 -14.97
C THR A 7 -4.71 -33.93 -15.72
N THR A 8 -4.87 -33.80 -17.05
CA THR A 8 -4.18 -32.78 -17.85
C THR A 8 -4.65 -31.36 -17.50
N LEU A 9 -5.96 -31.14 -17.33
CA LEU A 9 -6.50 -29.84 -16.91
C LEU A 9 -5.96 -29.40 -15.54
N PHE A 10 -5.99 -30.27 -14.54
CA PHE A 10 -5.46 -29.96 -13.21
C PHE A 10 -3.95 -29.75 -13.22
N ALA A 11 -3.20 -30.50 -14.05
CA ALA A 11 -1.76 -30.29 -14.22
C ALA A 11 -1.46 -28.90 -14.80
N LEU A 12 -2.24 -28.42 -15.77
CA LEU A 12 -2.09 -27.08 -16.33
C LEU A 12 -2.43 -25.98 -15.33
N ILE A 13 -3.51 -26.16 -14.54
CA ILE A 13 -3.88 -25.22 -13.47
C ILE A 13 -2.79 -25.17 -12.39
N ALA A 14 -2.28 -26.33 -11.98
CA ALA A 14 -1.18 -26.40 -11.01
C ALA A 14 0.08 -25.73 -11.56
N LEU A 15 0.44 -25.99 -12.82
CA LEU A 15 1.59 -25.36 -13.49
C LEU A 15 1.42 -23.83 -13.54
N PHE A 16 0.23 -23.33 -13.88
CA PHE A 16 -0.07 -21.90 -13.86
C PHE A 16 0.20 -21.30 -12.48
N TRP A 17 -0.32 -21.90 -11.40
CA TRP A 17 -0.10 -21.40 -10.05
C TRP A 17 1.35 -21.51 -9.58
N VAL A 18 2.08 -22.56 -9.97
CA VAL A 18 3.52 -22.69 -9.69
C VAL A 18 4.30 -21.58 -10.38
N VAL A 19 4.00 -21.27 -11.64
CA VAL A 19 4.64 -20.18 -12.39
C VAL A 19 4.33 -18.83 -11.73
N GLN A 20 3.06 -18.54 -11.44
CA GLN A 20 2.65 -17.28 -10.82
C GLN A 20 3.22 -17.13 -9.40
N GLY A 21 3.20 -18.19 -8.59
CA GLY A 21 3.79 -18.23 -7.26
C GLY A 21 5.30 -17.99 -7.30
N THR A 22 6.01 -18.63 -8.25
CA THR A 22 7.45 -18.41 -8.42
C THR A 22 7.76 -16.96 -8.83
N ARG A 23 6.95 -16.36 -9.72
CA ARG A 23 7.09 -14.94 -10.10
C ARG A 23 6.82 -14.02 -8.92
N ALA A 24 5.79 -14.30 -8.12
CA ALA A 24 5.46 -13.53 -6.93
C ALA A 24 6.57 -13.60 -5.88
N VAL A 25 7.07 -14.80 -5.55
CA VAL A 25 8.17 -14.99 -4.59
C VAL A 25 9.43 -14.28 -5.06
N ARG A 26 9.80 -14.43 -6.35
CA ARG A 26 10.96 -13.73 -6.91
C ARG A 26 10.77 -12.21 -6.96
N GLY A 27 9.54 -11.73 -7.13
CA GLY A 27 9.22 -10.31 -7.09
C GLY A 27 9.33 -9.75 -5.68
N MET A 28 8.72 -10.41 -4.71
CA MET A 28 8.79 -10.03 -3.29
C MET A 28 10.22 -10.08 -2.75
N ALA A 29 11.00 -11.11 -3.11
CA ALA A 29 12.40 -11.22 -2.70
C ALA A 29 13.32 -10.12 -3.26
N LYS A 30 12.85 -9.33 -4.24
CA LYS A 30 13.57 -8.18 -4.80
C LYS A 30 13.09 -6.84 -4.27
N LEU A 31 12.02 -6.82 -3.47
CA LEU A 31 11.57 -5.58 -2.87
C LEU A 31 12.61 -5.14 -1.83
N PRO A 32 13.05 -3.86 -1.87
CA PRO A 32 13.90 -3.34 -0.82
C PRO A 32 13.15 -3.37 0.51
N THR A 33 13.89 -3.62 1.57
CA THR A 33 13.42 -3.51 2.94
C THR A 33 13.54 -2.05 3.41
N LEU A 34 12.82 -1.69 4.47
CA LEU A 34 12.95 -0.35 5.04
C LEU A 34 14.36 -0.10 5.59
N ASP A 35 15.04 -1.16 6.04
CA ASP A 35 16.40 -1.11 6.56
C ASP A 35 17.43 -0.76 5.46
N ASP A 36 17.08 -0.94 4.17
CA ASP A 36 17.92 -0.54 3.05
C ASP A 36 17.89 0.99 2.81
N VAL A 37 16.96 1.71 3.44
CA VAL A 37 16.84 3.16 3.34
C VAL A 37 17.67 3.80 4.45
N PRO A 38 18.66 4.65 4.13
CA PRO A 38 19.45 5.33 5.16
C PRO A 38 18.51 6.16 6.05
N LEU A 39 18.69 6.05 7.37
CA LEU A 39 18.01 6.92 8.31
C LEU A 39 18.36 8.37 8.00
N LEU A 40 17.39 9.26 8.16
CA LEU A 40 17.65 10.69 8.08
C LEU A 40 18.74 11.04 9.08
N GLU A 41 19.79 11.72 8.62
CA GLU A 41 20.84 12.21 9.51
C GLU A 41 20.22 13.14 10.57
N ASP A 42 20.65 12.98 11.82
CA ASP A 42 20.10 13.68 12.98
C ASP A 42 19.92 15.18 12.70
N GLY A 43 18.66 15.62 12.68
CA GLY A 43 18.26 17.01 12.52
C GLY A 43 17.83 17.45 11.12
N ARG A 44 17.91 16.61 10.09
CA ARG A 44 17.42 16.93 8.73
C ARG A 44 16.10 16.23 8.41
N TYR A 45 15.01 16.77 8.94
CA TYR A 45 13.65 16.33 8.63
C TYR A 45 13.06 17.17 7.49
N PRO A 46 13.01 16.67 6.24
CA PRO A 46 12.37 17.39 5.14
C PRO A 46 10.91 17.68 5.46
N ARG A 47 10.37 18.79 4.95
CA ARG A 47 8.94 19.08 5.11
C ARG A 47 8.12 18.05 4.35
N VAL A 48 7.14 17.43 5.01
CA VAL A 48 6.20 16.48 4.41
C VAL A 48 4.81 17.11 4.34
N SER A 49 4.19 17.07 3.17
CA SER A 49 2.80 17.54 2.98
C SER A 49 1.89 16.34 2.78
N ILE A 50 0.96 16.12 3.72
CA ILE A 50 -0.03 15.05 3.68
C ILE A 50 -1.30 15.61 3.04
N LEU A 51 -1.63 15.16 1.82
CA LEU A 51 -2.82 15.60 1.11
C LEU A 51 -3.98 14.63 1.34
N VAL A 52 -5.07 15.12 1.92
CA VAL A 52 -6.30 14.35 2.18
C VAL A 52 -7.39 14.84 1.24
N ALA A 53 -7.66 14.09 0.17
CA ALA A 53 -8.83 14.32 -0.67
C ALA A 53 -10.08 13.77 0.05
N ALA A 54 -10.95 14.67 0.52
CA ALA A 54 -12.15 14.33 1.28
C ALA A 54 -13.40 14.64 0.45
N ARG A 55 -14.22 13.62 0.21
CA ARG A 55 -15.54 13.73 -0.41
C ARG A 55 -16.54 12.88 0.36
N ASN A 56 -17.57 13.52 0.89
CA ASN A 56 -18.62 12.88 1.68
C ASN A 56 -18.09 12.10 2.90
N GLU A 57 -17.11 12.68 3.59
CA GLU A 57 -16.40 12.05 4.72
C GLU A 57 -16.57 12.80 6.05
N ALA A 58 -17.60 13.65 6.20
CA ALA A 58 -17.78 14.48 7.39
C ALA A 58 -17.75 13.69 8.72
N THR A 59 -18.22 12.43 8.71
CA THR A 59 -18.24 11.57 9.89
C THR A 59 -16.91 10.87 10.19
N LYS A 60 -16.10 10.54 9.18
CA LYS A 60 -14.83 9.82 9.36
C LYS A 60 -13.63 10.74 9.44
N LEU A 61 -13.73 11.91 8.80
CA LEU A 61 -12.67 12.90 8.72
C LEU A 61 -12.12 13.29 10.10
N PRO A 62 -12.93 13.50 11.16
CA PRO A 62 -12.38 13.84 12.48
C PRO A 62 -11.43 12.76 13.04
N ALA A 63 -11.79 11.49 12.91
CA ALA A 63 -10.95 10.39 13.39
C ALA A 63 -9.65 10.26 12.57
N ALA A 64 -9.74 10.44 11.25
CA ALA A 64 -8.58 10.44 10.37
C ALA A 64 -7.64 11.63 10.63
N LEU A 65 -8.18 12.83 10.86
CA LEU A 65 -7.36 13.99 11.20
C LEU A 65 -6.69 13.83 12.56
N ASN A 66 -7.40 13.28 13.55
CA ASN A 66 -6.80 13.01 14.85
C ASN A 66 -5.59 12.07 14.74
N SER A 67 -5.62 11.04 13.89
CA SER A 67 -4.46 10.17 13.70
C SER A 67 -3.32 10.87 12.94
N LEU A 68 -3.64 11.71 11.96
CA LEU A 68 -2.64 12.46 11.19
C LEU A 68 -1.99 13.59 11.99
N LEU A 69 -2.67 14.18 12.97
CA LEU A 69 -2.14 15.29 13.78
C LEU A 69 -1.27 14.83 14.97
N VAL A 70 -1.26 13.55 15.29
CA VAL A 70 -0.44 12.98 16.39
C VAL A 70 0.82 12.27 15.90
N GLN A 71 1.22 12.50 14.65
CA GLN A 71 2.47 11.94 14.11
C GLN A 71 3.67 12.49 14.89
N ASP A 72 4.66 11.63 15.13
CA ASP A 72 5.93 11.95 15.79
C ASP A 72 6.97 12.57 14.84
N TYR A 73 6.63 12.74 13.56
CA TYR A 73 7.44 13.45 12.59
C TYR A 73 7.40 14.97 12.85
N PRO A 74 8.55 15.68 12.96
CA PRO A 74 8.56 17.05 13.46
C PRO A 74 8.22 18.14 12.42
N ASN A 75 8.25 17.84 11.13
CA ASN A 75 8.13 18.86 10.06
C ASN A 75 7.11 18.45 8.99
N TYR A 76 5.83 18.45 9.33
CA TYR A 76 4.77 18.12 8.38
C TYR A 76 3.59 19.08 8.43
N GLU A 77 2.79 19.03 7.37
CA GLU A 77 1.49 19.67 7.29
C GLU A 77 0.44 18.69 6.78
N VAL A 78 -0.81 18.94 7.14
CA VAL A 78 -1.98 18.19 6.64
C VAL A 78 -2.85 19.16 5.85
N ILE A 79 -3.04 18.88 4.57
CA ILE A 79 -3.86 19.69 3.65
C ILE A 79 -5.09 18.88 3.30
N VAL A 80 -6.26 19.31 3.78
CA VAL A 80 -7.54 18.68 3.45
C VAL A 80 -8.13 19.39 2.24
N VAL A 81 -8.39 18.65 1.18
CA VAL A 81 -9.03 19.14 -0.04
C VAL A 81 -10.45 18.62 -0.08
N ASN A 82 -11.41 19.54 -0.12
CA ASN A 82 -12.80 19.22 -0.40
C ASN A 82 -12.93 18.83 -1.88
N ASP A 83 -13.17 17.56 -2.16
CA ASP A 83 -13.44 17.03 -3.50
C ASP A 83 -14.95 17.01 -3.79
N ARG A 84 -15.55 18.20 -3.87
CA ARG A 84 -16.98 18.41 -4.20
C ARG A 84 -17.92 17.65 -3.24
N SER A 85 -17.65 17.74 -1.94
CA SER A 85 -18.51 17.21 -0.88
C SER A 85 -19.91 17.81 -0.96
N GLN A 86 -20.90 17.00 -0.60
CA GLN A 86 -22.30 17.41 -0.44
C GLN A 86 -22.74 17.35 1.04
N ASP A 87 -21.83 16.98 1.92
CA ASP A 87 -21.99 16.91 3.37
C ASP A 87 -21.11 17.95 4.10
#